data_AF-A0A0D2LWJ0-F1
#
_entry.id   AF-A0A0D2LWJ0-F1
#
_cell.length_a   1.000
_cell.length_b   1.000
_cell.length_c   1.000
_cell.angle_alpha   90.00
_cell.angle_beta   90.00
_cell.angle_gamma   90.00
#
_symmetry.space_group_name_H-M   'P 1'
#
loop_
_entity.id
_entity.type
_entity.pdbx_description
1 polymer ?
#
loop_
_entity_poly.entity_id
_entity_poly.type
_entity_poly.pdbx_seq_one_letter_code
_entity_poly.pdbx_strand_id
1 'polypeptide(L)'
;MVSNNCTIAAGPGFKQQQSELAQRAGLVGISVSKVHLKLSRLSALAKRSSVFDDHTAEIDNLTAAIKQELQQVNASISDLQRAAAAQHGGGSRQAGEHAAAVVDALRGRLKDATAEFKEVGGG
;
A
#
# COMPACT_ATOMS: atom_id res chain seq x y z
N MET A 1 25.45 -1.79 36.43
CA MET A 1 24.22 -1.04 36.09
C MET A 1 24.40 -0.62 34.63
N VAL A 2 23.79 -1.26 33.63
CA VAL A 2 22.36 -1.43 33.41
C VAL A 2 22.12 -2.81 32.80
N SER A 3 21.45 -3.67 33.56
CA SER A 3 20.72 -4.80 33.00
C SER A 3 19.46 -4.24 32.35
N ASN A 4 19.16 -4.66 31.12
CA ASN A 4 17.78 -4.92 30.70
C ASN A 4 17.80 -5.74 29.41
N ASN A 5 17.91 -7.05 29.63
CA ASN A 5 17.50 -8.06 28.67
C ASN A 5 15.98 -7.89 28.50
N CYS A 6 15.53 -7.44 27.33
CA CYS A 6 14.12 -7.32 26.99
C CYS A 6 13.55 -8.72 26.77
N THR A 7 13.22 -9.40 27.88
CA THR A 7 12.43 -10.63 27.86
C THR A 7 11.00 -10.25 27.50
N ILE A 8 10.67 -10.27 26.21
CA ILE A 8 9.29 -10.16 25.75
C ILE A 8 8.61 -11.50 26.06
N ALA A 9 7.94 -11.54 27.20
CA ALA A 9 6.97 -12.58 27.53
C ALA A 9 5.82 -12.50 26.52
N ALA A 10 5.86 -13.34 25.49
CA ALA A 10 4.83 -13.48 24.49
C ALA A 10 3.61 -14.20 25.10
N GLY A 11 2.65 -13.44 25.63
CA GLY A 11 1.30 -13.93 25.88
C GLY A 11 0.55 -14.18 24.56
N PRO A 12 -0.36 -15.17 24.49
CA PRO A 12 -1.02 -15.59 23.24
C PRO A 12 -1.92 -14.53 22.59
N GLY A 13 -2.27 -13.42 23.25
CA GLY A 13 -3.09 -12.35 22.69
C GLY A 13 -2.34 -11.31 21.84
N PHE A 14 -1.03 -11.13 22.04
CA PHE A 14 -0.26 -10.04 21.40
C PHE A 14 0.19 -10.36 19.97
N LYS A 15 0.36 -11.64 19.64
CA LYS A 15 0.76 -12.05 18.27
C LYS A 15 -0.39 -11.93 17.27
N GLN A 16 -1.65 -12.08 17.71
CA GLN A 16 -2.80 -12.10 16.80
C GLN A 16 -3.12 -10.72 16.21
N GLN A 17 -3.08 -9.65 17.03
CA GLN A 17 -3.35 -8.29 16.55
C GLN A 17 -2.23 -7.73 15.66
N GLN A 18 -0.97 -8.02 15.97
CA GLN A 18 0.13 -7.68 15.08
C GLN A 18 0.08 -8.48 13.77
N SER A 19 -0.39 -9.74 13.80
CA SER A 19 -0.54 -10.54 12.58
C SER A 19 -1.61 -9.97 11.64
N GLU A 20 -2.71 -9.43 12.17
CA GLU A 20 -3.76 -8.84 11.32
C GLU A 20 -3.26 -7.56 10.63
N LEU A 21 -2.56 -6.68 11.36
CA LEU A 21 -1.96 -5.49 10.77
C LEU A 21 -0.88 -5.87 9.74
N ALA A 22 0.01 -6.81 10.07
CA ALA A 22 1.05 -7.28 9.16
C ALA A 22 0.45 -7.93 7.90
N GLN A 23 -0.63 -8.71 8.05
CA GLN A 23 -1.33 -9.33 6.93
C GLN A 23 -1.96 -8.26 6.03
N ARG A 24 -2.69 -7.29 6.60
CA ARG A 24 -3.26 -6.17 5.83
C ARG A 24 -2.17 -5.34 5.15
N ALA A 25 -1.08 -5.04 5.85
CA ALA A 25 0.06 -4.29 5.31
C ALA A 25 0.70 -5.02 4.12
N GLY A 26 0.85 -6.34 4.22
CA GLY A 26 1.32 -7.19 3.13
C GLY A 26 0.41 -7.11 1.90
N LEU A 27 -0.90 -7.19 2.09
CA LEU A 27 -1.88 -7.05 1.00
C LEU A 27 -1.80 -5.69 0.31
N VAL A 28 -1.69 -4.60 1.08
CA VAL A 28 -1.50 -3.25 0.52
C VAL A 28 -0.21 -3.17 -0.27
N GLY A 29 0.90 -3.69 0.27
CA GLY A 29 2.18 -3.72 -0.42
C GLY A 29 2.10 -4.47 -1.76
N ILE A 30 1.39 -5.60 -1.81
CA ILE A 30 1.16 -6.34 -3.05
C ILE A 30 0.33 -5.52 -4.04
N SER A 31 -0.77 -4.89 -3.60
CA SER A 31 -1.63 -4.09 -4.46
C SER A 31 -0.92 -2.84 -5.01
N VAL A 32 -0.07 -2.18 -4.22
CA VAL A 32 0.78 -1.09 -4.70
C VAL A 32 1.74 -1.57 -5.78
N SER A 33 2.41 -2.71 -5.58
CA SER A 33 3.28 -3.30 -6.61
C SER A 33 2.52 -3.63 -7.91
N LYS A 34 1.27 -4.09 -7.81
CA LYS A 34 0.40 -4.32 -8.99
C LYS A 34 0.11 -3.03 -9.75
N VAL A 35 -0.17 -1.94 -9.03
CA VAL A 35 -0.37 -0.61 -9.63
C VAL A 35 0.87 -0.21 -10.44
N HIS A 36 2.07 -0.29 -9.87
CA HIS A 36 3.31 0.03 -10.59
C HIS A 36 3.54 -0.85 -11.82
N LEU A 37 3.23 -2.15 -11.74
CA LEU A 37 3.35 -3.04 -12.90
C LEU A 37 2.41 -2.62 -14.04
N LYS A 38 1.16 -2.27 -13.72
CA LYS A 38 0.20 -1.75 -14.71
C LYS A 38 0.62 -0.40 -15.25
N LEU A 39 1.16 0.48 -14.42
CA LEU A 39 1.71 1.78 -14.84
C LEU A 39 2.84 1.64 -15.84
N SER A 40 3.79 0.73 -15.57
CA SER A 40 4.88 0.44 -16.49
C SER A 40 4.35 -0.05 -17.84
N ARG A 41 3.34 -0.93 -17.84
CA ARG A 41 2.68 -1.38 -19.08
C ARG A 41 1.92 -0.25 -19.79
N LEU A 42 1.17 0.55 -19.05
CA LEU A 42 0.45 1.73 -19.57
C LEU A 42 1.44 2.69 -20.24
N SER A 43 2.56 2.98 -19.59
CA SER A 43 3.62 3.84 -20.12
C SER A 43 4.26 3.27 -21.38
N ALA A 44 4.50 1.96 -21.41
CA ALA A 44 5.02 1.30 -22.60
C ALA A 44 4.04 1.40 -23.77
N LEU A 45 2.74 1.14 -23.54
CA LEU A 45 1.69 1.26 -24.56
C LEU A 45 1.53 2.70 -25.04
N ALA A 46 1.50 3.68 -24.13
CA ALA A 46 1.39 5.09 -24.46
C ALA A 46 2.57 5.57 -25.33
N LYS A 47 3.80 5.10 -25.05
CA LYS A 47 5.00 5.43 -25.84
C LYS A 47 5.05 4.70 -27.20
N ARG A 48 4.48 3.50 -27.29
CA ARG A 48 4.49 2.66 -28.50
C ARG A 48 3.24 2.80 -29.37
N SER A 49 2.27 3.63 -28.96
CA SER A 49 1.04 3.91 -29.72
C SER A 49 1.41 4.54 -31.05
N SER A 50 1.68 3.69 -32.04
CA SER A 50 1.82 4.05 -33.44
C SER A 50 0.44 4.38 -33.97
N VAL A 51 0.33 5.35 -34.88
CA VAL A 51 -0.93 5.80 -35.50
C VAL A 51 -1.70 4.66 -36.22
N PHE A 52 -1.06 3.50 -36.38
CA PHE A 52 -1.57 2.33 -37.08
C PHE A 52 -1.98 1.18 -36.15
N ASP A 53 -1.64 1.23 -34.85
CA ASP A 53 -1.98 0.21 -33.86
C ASP A 53 -2.79 0.87 -32.75
N ASP A 54 -4.11 0.79 -32.88
CA ASP A 54 -5.06 1.51 -32.06
C ASP A 54 -5.21 0.82 -30.68
N HIS A 55 -4.21 1.02 -29.82
CA HIS A 55 -4.16 0.48 -28.47
C HIS A 55 -5.02 1.28 -27.47
N THR A 56 -5.81 2.24 -27.95
CA THR A 56 -6.63 3.16 -27.15
C THR A 56 -7.54 2.42 -26.17
N ALA A 57 -8.21 1.35 -26.61
CA ALA A 57 -9.08 0.56 -25.74
C ALA A 57 -8.32 -0.16 -24.62
N GLU A 58 -7.09 -0.63 -24.87
CA GLU A 58 -6.25 -1.27 -23.85
C GLU A 58 -5.71 -0.23 -22.86
N ILE A 59 -5.33 0.94 -23.35
CA ILE A 59 -4.91 2.08 -22.53
C ILE A 59 -6.06 2.51 -21.61
N ASP A 60 -7.28 2.67 -22.12
CA ASP A 60 -8.46 3.02 -21.32
C ASP A 60 -8.78 1.96 -20.27
N ASN A 61 -8.71 0.67 -20.64
CA ASN A 61 -8.93 -0.43 -19.70
C ASN A 61 -7.89 -0.44 -18.57
N LEU A 62 -6.60 -0.32 -18.91
CA LEU A 62 -5.52 -0.25 -17.93
C LEU A 62 -5.66 0.99 -17.04
N THR A 63 -6.03 2.13 -17.62
CA THR A 63 -6.27 3.38 -16.90
C THR A 63 -7.41 3.22 -15.88
N ALA A 64 -8.54 2.62 -16.29
CA ALA A 64 -9.65 2.34 -15.41
C ALA A 64 -9.27 1.35 -14.30
N ALA A 65 -8.56 0.28 -14.65
CA ALA A 65 -8.09 -0.73 -13.70
C ALA A 65 -7.13 -0.13 -12.66
N ILE A 66 -6.19 0.74 -13.07
CA ILE A 66 -5.27 1.43 -12.16
C ILE A 66 -6.04 2.36 -11.22
N LYS A 67 -7.01 3.15 -11.72
CA LYS A 67 -7.87 4.01 -10.89
C LYS A 67 -8.60 3.20 -9.81
N GLN A 68 -9.18 2.06 -10.18
CA GLN A 68 -9.86 1.18 -9.23
C GLN A 68 -8.89 0.61 -8.18
N GLU A 69 -7.69 0.20 -8.60
CA GLU A 69 -6.69 -0.37 -7.70
C GLU A 69 -6.14 0.68 -6.72
N LEU A 70 -5.90 1.92 -7.18
CA LEU A 70 -5.55 3.05 -6.31
C LEU A 70 -6.63 3.31 -5.26
N GLN A 71 -7.91 3.27 -5.64
CA GLN A 71 -9.02 3.39 -4.70
C GLN A 71 -9.04 2.25 -3.68
N GLN A 72 -8.80 1.01 -4.13
CA GLN A 72 -8.75 -0.17 -3.26
C GLN A 72 -7.56 -0.14 -2.29
N VAL A 73 -6.40 0.31 -2.75
CA VAL A 73 -5.22 0.54 -1.90
C VAL A 73 -5.53 1.63 -0.87
N ASN A 74 -6.13 2.76 -1.27
CA ASN A 74 -6.50 3.84 -0.35
C ASN A 74 -7.51 3.39 0.72
N ALA A 75 -8.49 2.56 0.35
CA ALA A 75 -9.43 1.95 1.28
C ALA A 75 -8.71 1.02 2.27
N SER A 76 -7.83 0.16 1.77
CA SER A 76 -7.06 -0.79 2.57
C SER A 76 -6.11 -0.09 3.55
N ILE A 77 -5.47 1.02 3.13
CA ILE A 77 -4.65 1.89 3.98
C ILE A 77 -5.50 2.53 5.09
N SER A 78 -6.71 2.98 4.76
CA SER A 78 -7.63 3.54 5.75
C SER A 78 -8.06 2.49 6.79
N ASP A 79 -8.28 1.25 6.35
CA ASP A 79 -8.53 0.11 7.24
C ASP A 79 -7.34 -0.22 8.14
N LEU A 80 -6.13 -0.19 7.59
CA LEU A 80 -4.89 -0.33 8.33
C LEU A 80 -4.71 0.76 9.38
N GLN A 81 -5.05 2.01 9.04
CA GLN A 81 -5.01 3.14 9.99
C GLN A 81 -5.99 2.92 11.15
N ARG A 82 -7.21 2.42 10.88
CA ARG A 82 -8.17 2.06 11.93
C ARG A 82 -7.65 0.94 12.82
N ALA A 83 -7.07 -0.11 12.23
CA ALA A 83 -6.48 -1.22 12.96
C ALA A 83 -5.26 -0.79 13.81
N ALA A 84 -4.44 0.13 13.31
CA ALA A 84 -3.33 0.71 14.05
C ALA A 84 -3.82 1.56 15.23
N ALA A 85 -4.86 2.38 15.03
CA ALA A 85 -5.46 3.19 16.09
C ALA A 85 -6.10 2.33 17.19
N ALA A 86 -6.72 1.20 16.84
CA ALA A 86 -7.26 0.24 17.81
C ALA A 86 -6.17 -0.39 18.69
N GLN A 87 -4.95 -0.58 18.17
CA GLN A 87 -3.82 -1.12 18.93
C GLN A 87 -3.22 -0.11 19.94
N HIS A 88 -3.43 1.20 19.74
CA HIS A 88 -3.00 2.24 20.70
C HIS A 88 -3.75 2.18 22.04
N GLY A 89 -4.94 1.57 22.10
CA GLY A 89 -5.77 1.50 23.31
C GLY A 89 -5.47 0.33 24.26
N GLY A 90 -4.69 -0.67 23.84
CA GLY A 90 -4.43 -1.88 24.63
C GLY A 90 -3.06 -2.54 24.45
N GLY A 91 -2.18 -1.98 23.60
CA GLY A 91 -0.86 -2.52 23.27
C GLY A 91 0.32 -1.70 23.81
N SER A 92 1.54 -2.24 23.67
CA SER A 92 2.78 -1.48 23.94
C SER A 92 2.87 -0.27 23.00
N ARG A 93 3.22 0.91 23.55
CA ARG A 93 3.41 2.17 22.81
C ARG A 93 4.25 1.99 21.54
N GLN A 94 5.30 1.17 21.64
CA GLN A 94 6.25 0.88 20.56
C GLN A 94 5.60 0.11 19.39
N ALA A 95 4.60 -0.74 19.66
CA ALA A 95 3.85 -1.45 18.63
C ALA A 95 2.88 -0.51 17.89
N GLY A 96 2.27 0.42 18.62
CA GLY A 96 1.43 1.47 18.04
C GLY A 96 2.20 2.41 17.12
N GLU A 97 3.36 2.87 17.57
CA GLU A 97 4.28 3.71 16.78
C GLU A 97 4.78 2.99 15.52
N HIS A 98 5.13 1.70 15.63
CA HIS A 98 5.52 0.89 14.48
C HIS A 98 4.38 0.72 13.46
N ALA A 99 3.16 0.44 13.93
CA ALA A 99 2.00 0.33 13.07
C ALA A 99 1.71 1.64 12.32
N ALA A 100 1.78 2.78 13.01
CA ALA A 100 1.63 4.10 12.39
C ALA A 100 2.70 4.36 11.31
N ALA A 101 3.97 4.02 11.58
CA ALA A 101 5.05 4.15 10.62
C ALA A 101 4.85 3.28 9.36
N VAL A 102 4.33 2.05 9.53
CA VAL A 102 4.00 1.16 8.39
C VAL A 102 2.89 1.78 7.54
N VAL A 103 1.83 2.31 8.16
CA VAL A 103 0.74 3.00 7.45
C VAL A 103 1.25 4.21 6.68
N ASP A 104 2.12 5.01 7.29
CA ASP A 104 2.70 6.19 6.66
C ASP A 104 3.56 5.83 5.45
N ALA A 105 4.41 4.81 5.58
CA ALA A 105 5.22 4.30 4.48
C ALA A 105 4.36 3.79 3.31
N LEU A 106 3.26 3.08 3.58
CA LEU A 106 2.32 2.62 2.55
C LEU A 106 1.60 3.79 1.88
N ARG A 107 1.23 4.82 2.65
CA ARG A 107 0.68 6.08 2.12
C ARG A 107 1.66 6.76 1.16
N GLY A 108 2.93 6.87 1.54
CA GLY A 108 3.98 7.43 0.70
C GLY A 108 4.02 6.73 -0.66
N ARG A 109 4.14 5.40 -0.65
CA ARG A 109 4.17 4.59 -1.88
C ARG A 109 2.90 4.73 -2.74
N LEU A 110 1.71 4.80 -2.11
CA LEU A 110 0.47 5.06 -2.85
C LEU A 110 0.49 6.44 -3.53
N LYS A 111 0.98 7.47 -2.83
CA LYS A 111 1.10 8.83 -3.38
C LYS A 111 2.08 8.84 -4.56
N ASP A 112 3.21 8.14 -4.43
CA ASP A 112 4.18 7.99 -5.52
C ASP A 112 3.57 7.30 -6.74
N ALA A 113 2.88 6.17 -6.53
CA ALA A 113 2.16 5.46 -7.59
C ALA A 113 1.09 6.34 -8.26
N THR A 114 0.38 7.16 -7.48
CA THR A 114 -0.62 8.10 -8.00
C THR A 114 0.02 9.22 -8.81
N ALA A 115 1.19 9.71 -8.39
CA ALA A 115 1.95 10.73 -9.13
C ALA A 115 2.43 10.17 -10.47
N GLU A 116 3.03 8.97 -10.46
CA GLU A 116 3.46 8.26 -11.67
C GLU A 116 2.28 8.01 -12.63
N PHE A 117 1.11 7.64 -12.11
CA PHE A 117 -0.11 7.50 -12.92
C PHE A 117 -0.52 8.78 -13.63
N LYS A 118 -0.49 9.92 -12.92
CA LYS A 118 -0.82 11.21 -13.51
C LYS A 118 0.19 11.64 -14.57
N GLU A 119 1.47 11.36 -14.33
CA GLU A 119 2.54 11.65 -15.30
C GLU A 119 2.41 10.81 -16.59
N VAL A 120 2.07 9.53 -16.46
CA VAL A 120 1.93 8.62 -17.61
C VAL A 120 0.62 8.82 -18.37
N GLY A 121 -0.48 9.09 -17.65
CA GLY A 121 -1.82 9.29 -18.24
C GLY A 121 -2.07 10.68 -18.83
N GLY A 122 -1.14 11.62 -18.64
CA GLY A 122 -1.23 12.98 -19.16
C GLY A 122 -1.80 13.99 -18.16
N GLY A 123 -1.10 15.10 -18.00
CA GLY A 123 -1.74 16.38 -17.70
C GLY A 123 -2.54 16.88 -18.90
#